data_AF-A0A7J7GRQ0-F1
#
_entry.id   AF-A0A7J7GRQ0-F1
#
_cell.length_a   1.000
_cell.length_b   1.000
_cell.length_c   1.000
_cell.angle_alpha   90.00
_cell.angle_beta   90.00
_cell.angle_gamma   90.00
#
_symmetry.space_group_name_H-M   'P 1'
#
loop_
_entity.id
_entity.type
_entity.pdbx_description
1 polymer ?
#
loop_
_entity_poly.entity_id
_entity_poly.type
_entity_poly.pdbx_seq_one_letter_code
_entity_poly.pdbx_strand_id
1 'polypeptide(L)'
;MLAQINKIPLHIIDSLKWDLGLPQDYIQTLVPEFPDYFQVTGDGDSNHSSLELVCWSSELAVSVMEKKAMKTGYEKGMPISFPLQYSRGFEIDKKFKKWVDQWQKLPYISPYENALQPFSAKSDEADKWACWGASRDSLSSCSEED
;
A
#
# COMPACT_ATOMS: atom_id res chain seq x y z
N MET A 1 3.12 0.51 5.73
CA MET A 1 3.20 1.94 6.12
C MET A 1 4.38 2.61 5.42
N LEU A 2 4.18 3.81 4.86
CA LEU A 2 5.20 4.54 4.07
C LEU A 2 6.36 5.10 4.92
N ALA A 3 6.17 5.21 6.24
CA ALA A 3 7.23 5.59 7.16
C ALA A 3 7.18 4.66 8.38
N GLN A 4 8.36 4.24 8.85
CA GLN A 4 8.53 3.43 10.06
C GLN A 4 8.15 4.21 11.33
N ILE A 5 8.14 5.53 11.20
CA ILE A 5 7.71 6.52 12.17
C ILE A 5 6.48 7.15 11.54
N ASN A 6 5.38 7.33 12.27
CA ASN A 6 4.15 7.96 11.76
C ASN A 6 4.34 9.47 11.43
N LYS A 7 5.54 9.89 11.04
CA LYS A 7 5.92 11.27 10.77
C LYS A 7 6.62 11.31 9.42
N ILE A 8 6.17 12.23 8.56
CA ILE A 8 6.79 12.50 7.27
C ILE A 8 7.19 13.98 7.26
N PRO A 9 8.46 14.32 7.01
CA PRO A 9 8.89 15.71 6.88
C PRO A 9 8.13 16.44 5.77
N LEU A 10 7.73 17.69 6.02
CA LEU A 10 6.95 18.46 5.06
C LEU A 10 7.70 18.69 3.75
N HIS A 11 9.02 18.83 3.77
CA HIS A 11 9.82 19.00 2.55
C HIS A 11 9.67 17.83 1.54
N ILE A 12 9.42 16.61 2.04
CA ILE A 12 9.16 15.44 1.18
C ILE A 12 7.76 15.55 0.58
N ILE A 13 6.78 15.92 1.40
CA ILE A 13 5.39 16.13 0.94
C ILE A 13 5.34 17.25 -0.08
N ASP A 14 6.07 18.35 0.13
CA ASP A 14 6.15 19.48 -0.78
C ASP A 14 6.77 19.11 -2.12
N SER A 15 7.74 18.18 -2.12
CA SER A 15 8.34 17.64 -3.34
C SER A 15 7.35 16.76 -4.11
N LEU A 16 6.54 15.98 -3.39
CA LEU A 16 5.53 15.07 -3.95
C LEU A 16 4.14 15.68 -4.12
N LYS A 17 3.94 16.95 -3.75
CA LYS A 17 2.60 17.57 -3.70
C LYS A 17 1.90 17.52 -5.05
N TRP A 18 2.67 17.68 -6.13
CA TRP A 18 2.18 17.63 -7.50
C TRP A 18 1.78 16.21 -7.90
N ASP A 19 2.61 15.22 -7.56
CA ASP A 19 2.32 13.81 -7.82
C ASP A 19 1.11 13.31 -7.02
N LEU A 20 0.88 13.87 -5.84
CA LEU A 20 -0.24 13.54 -4.95
C LEU A 20 -1.50 14.37 -5.22
N GLY A 21 -1.45 15.37 -6.11
CA GLY A 21 -2.58 16.27 -6.39
C GLY A 21 -2.99 17.13 -5.20
N LEU A 22 -2.06 17.44 -4.29
CA LEU A 22 -2.33 18.24 -3.10
C LEU A 22 -2.44 19.74 -3.41
N PRO A 23 -3.36 20.47 -2.78
CA PRO A 23 -3.41 21.93 -2.84
C PRO A 23 -2.10 22.57 -2.38
N GLN A 24 -1.81 23.76 -2.90
CA GLN A 24 -0.60 24.51 -2.52
C GLN A 24 -0.58 24.86 -1.02
N ASP A 25 -1.76 25.05 -0.41
CA ASP A 25 -1.93 25.34 1.02
C ASP A 25 -2.56 24.15 1.78
N TYR A 26 -2.11 22.92 1.50
CA TYR A 26 -2.66 21.70 2.13
C TYR A 26 -2.61 21.73 3.67
N ILE A 27 -1.63 22.41 4.26
CA ILE A 27 -1.48 22.54 5.72
C ILE A 27 -2.62 23.35 6.34
N GLN A 28 -3.15 24.35 5.63
CA GLN A 28 -4.19 25.25 6.14
C GLN A 28 -5.59 24.84 5.68
N THR A 29 -5.67 24.04 4.62
CA THR A 29 -6.95 23.60 4.04
C THR A 29 -7.27 22.16 4.45
N LEU A 30 -6.40 21.20 4.11
CA LEU A 30 -6.67 19.78 4.32
C LEU A 30 -6.40 19.31 5.76
N VAL A 31 -5.33 19.78 6.42
CA VAL A 31 -5.03 19.32 7.79
C VAL A 31 -6.13 19.70 8.78
N PRO A 32 -6.72 20.93 8.75
CA PRO A 32 -7.80 21.29 9.65
C PRO A 32 -9.13 20.58 9.36
N GLU A 33 -9.34 20.10 8.13
CA GLU A 33 -10.52 19.27 7.78
C GLU A 33 -10.43 17.88 8.41
N PHE A 34 -9.22 17.39 8.69
CA PHE A 34 -8.96 16.05 9.21
C PHE A 34 -8.08 16.08 10.48
N PRO A 35 -8.49 16.79 11.55
CA PRO A 35 -7.68 16.99 12.74
C PRO A 35 -7.48 15.70 13.54
N ASP A 36 -8.40 14.74 13.40
CA ASP A 36 -8.32 13.44 14.07
C ASP A 36 -7.23 12.55 13.46
N TYR A 37 -6.88 12.76 12.19
CA TYR A 37 -5.94 11.94 11.45
C TYR A 37 -4.55 12.55 11.39
N PHE A 38 -4.45 13.85 11.09
CA PHE A 38 -3.18 14.51 10.82
C PHE A 38 -2.91 15.65 11.79
N GLN A 39 -1.67 15.72 12.27
CA GLN A 39 -1.17 16.81 13.10
C GLN A 39 0.17 17.28 12.55
N VAL A 40 0.36 18.59 12.44
CA VAL A 40 1.68 19.14 12.09
C VAL A 40 2.48 19.34 13.36
N THR A 41 3.64 18.72 13.42
CA THR A 41 4.58 18.80 14.54
C THR A 41 5.84 19.52 14.05
N GLY A 42 6.16 20.70 14.61
CA GLY A 42 7.31 21.51 14.20
C GLY A 42 7.30 22.92 14.80
N ASP A 43 8.47 23.55 14.85
CA ASP A 43 8.70 24.83 15.55
C ASP A 43 8.42 26.08 14.67
N GLY A 44 7.47 25.97 13.74
CA GLY A 44 7.07 27.06 12.84
C GLY A 44 7.97 27.31 11.62
N ASP A 45 9.12 26.63 11.52
CA ASP A 45 9.98 26.67 10.34
C ASP A 45 9.64 25.50 9.39
N SER A 46 9.42 25.79 8.10
CA SER A 46 8.94 24.81 7.11
C SER A 46 9.92 23.65 6.91
N ASN A 47 11.22 23.90 7.12
CA ASN A 47 12.26 22.89 6.98
C ASN A 47 12.31 21.87 8.13
N HIS A 48 11.80 22.23 9.31
CA HIS A 48 11.80 21.36 10.51
C HIS A 48 10.43 20.80 10.84
N SER A 49 9.40 21.23 10.11
CA SER A 49 8.03 20.78 10.33
C SER A 49 7.80 19.41 9.68
N SER A 50 7.09 18.54 10.39
CA SER A 50 6.73 17.19 9.93
C SER A 50 5.23 16.97 10.10
N LEU A 51 4.61 16.31 9.14
CA LEU A 51 3.24 15.84 9.26
C LEU A 51 3.25 14.51 10.02
N GLU A 52 2.61 14.50 11.16
CA GLU A 52 2.39 13.33 12.01
C GLU A 52 0.99 12.77 11.78
N LEU A 53 0.91 11.45 11.64
CA LEU A 53 -0.35 10.72 11.61
C LEU A 53 -0.69 10.30 13.05
N VAL A 54 -1.69 10.97 13.62
CA VAL A 54 -2.14 10.79 15.01
C VAL A 54 -2.99 9.54 15.15
N CYS A 55 -4.00 9.41 14.28
CA CYS A 55 -4.89 8.26 14.28
C CYS A 55 -4.81 7.53 12.94
N TRP A 56 -4.57 6.22 12.99
CA TRP A 56 -4.69 5.35 11.83
C TRP A 56 -6.12 4.83 11.73
N SER A 57 -6.85 5.19 10.68
CA SER A 57 -8.16 4.60 10.39
C SER A 57 -8.03 3.27 9.67
N SER A 58 -8.50 2.18 10.29
CA SER A 58 -8.57 0.86 9.65
C SER A 58 -9.53 0.82 8.46
N GLU A 59 -10.49 1.74 8.38
CA GLU A 59 -11.46 1.83 7.28
C GLU A 59 -10.83 2.41 6.00
N LEU A 60 -9.87 3.31 6.16
CA LEU A 60 -9.07 3.86 5.05
C LEU A 60 -7.97 2.88 4.61
N ALA A 61 -7.51 2.04 5.53
CA ALA A 61 -6.44 1.07 5.35
C ALA A 61 -6.86 -0.24 4.67
N VAL A 62 -7.84 -0.19 3.76
CA VAL A 62 -8.35 -1.38 3.06
C VAL A 62 -7.93 -1.34 1.60
N SER A 63 -7.21 -2.37 1.15
CA SER A 63 -6.77 -2.44 -0.24
C SER A 63 -7.95 -2.59 -1.20
N VAL A 64 -7.76 -2.19 -2.45
CA VAL A 64 -8.76 -2.40 -3.51
C VAL A 64 -9.09 -3.88 -3.66
N MET A 65 -8.10 -4.77 -3.46
CA MET A 65 -8.30 -6.22 -3.49
C MET A 65 -9.19 -6.69 -2.34
N GLU A 66 -8.93 -6.21 -1.11
CA GLU A 66 -9.77 -6.51 0.06
C GLU A 66 -11.19 -5.97 -0.13
N LYS A 67 -11.35 -4.72 -0.58
CA LYS A 67 -12.69 -4.13 -0.85
C LYS A 67 -13.47 -4.96 -1.88
N LYS A 68 -12.81 -5.46 -2.92
CA LYS A 68 -13.44 -6.31 -3.94
C LYS A 68 -13.81 -7.68 -3.34
N ALA A 69 -12.93 -8.27 -2.55
CA ALA A 69 -13.14 -9.57 -1.94
C ALA A 69 -14.19 -9.55 -0.81
N MET A 70 -14.33 -8.44 -0.07
CA MET A 70 -15.35 -8.26 0.97
C MET A 70 -16.77 -8.41 0.39
N LYS A 71 -16.99 -7.96 -0.85
CA LYS A 71 -18.27 -8.16 -1.56
C LYS A 71 -18.60 -9.64 -1.81
N THR A 72 -17.59 -10.51 -1.79
CA THR A 72 -17.72 -11.96 -2.01
C THR A 72 -17.57 -12.77 -0.72
N GLY A 73 -17.59 -12.13 0.45
CA GLY A 73 -17.50 -12.80 1.77
C GLY A 73 -16.08 -13.00 2.30
N TYR A 74 -15.13 -12.15 1.91
CA TYR A 74 -13.77 -12.18 2.46
C TYR A 74 -13.73 -11.70 3.91
N GLU A 75 -13.03 -12.47 4.74
CA GLU A 75 -12.59 -12.08 6.07
C GLU A 75 -11.06 -11.95 6.09
N LYS A 76 -10.56 -11.07 6.97
CA LYS A 76 -9.14 -10.79 7.11
C LYS A 76 -8.35 -12.05 7.46
N GLY A 77 -7.35 -12.41 6.64
CA GLY A 77 -6.57 -13.65 6.77
C GLY A 77 -6.99 -14.75 5.80
N MET A 78 -8.05 -14.55 5.01
CA MET A 78 -8.37 -15.43 3.89
C MET A 78 -7.38 -15.21 2.72
N PRO A 79 -7.18 -16.22 1.85
CA PRO A 79 -6.45 -16.01 0.62
C PRO A 79 -7.26 -15.20 -0.39
N ILE A 80 -6.64 -14.17 -0.97
CA ILE A 80 -7.16 -13.49 -2.15
C ILE A 80 -6.37 -13.98 -3.36
N SER A 81 -7.00 -14.80 -4.19
CA SER A 81 -6.45 -15.21 -5.49
C SER A 81 -6.59 -14.08 -6.49
N PHE A 82 -5.55 -13.84 -7.29
CA PHE A 82 -5.60 -12.90 -8.40
C PHE A 82 -5.14 -13.59 -9.70
N PRO A 83 -5.66 -13.15 -10.85
CA PRO A 83 -5.25 -13.72 -12.13
C PRO A 83 -3.78 -13.38 -12.39
N LEU A 84 -2.95 -14.41 -12.52
CA LEU A 84 -1.56 -14.27 -12.97
C LEU A 84 -1.53 -14.36 -14.50
N GLN A 85 -0.97 -13.34 -15.13
CA GLN A 85 -0.66 -13.39 -16.56
C GLN A 85 0.82 -13.70 -16.74
N TYR A 86 1.13 -14.66 -17.59
CA TYR A 86 2.49 -15.04 -17.93
C TYR A 86 2.88 -14.42 -19.26
N SER A 87 4.15 -14.02 -19.41
CA SER A 87 4.67 -13.49 -20.66
C SER A 87 4.58 -14.53 -21.79
N ARG A 88 4.41 -14.06 -23.02
CA ARG A 88 4.38 -14.93 -24.20
C ARG A 88 5.72 -15.67 -24.32
N GLY A 89 5.66 -17.01 -24.37
CA GLY A 89 6.84 -17.88 -24.44
C GLY A 89 7.31 -18.46 -23.11
N PHE A 90 6.66 -18.14 -21.99
CA PHE A 90 6.94 -18.78 -20.71
C PHE A 90 6.28 -20.16 -20.64
N GLU A 91 7.10 -21.22 -20.61
CA GLU A 91 6.61 -22.59 -20.45
C GLU A 91 6.33 -22.89 -18.98
N ILE A 92 5.05 -23.11 -18.65
CA ILE A 92 4.62 -23.39 -17.29
C ILE A 92 4.80 -24.89 -17.01
N ASP A 93 5.84 -25.21 -16.25
CA ASP A 93 6.01 -26.56 -15.73
C ASP A 93 4.89 -26.96 -14.76
N LYS A 94 4.56 -28.26 -14.74
CA LYS A 94 3.59 -28.81 -13.77
C LYS A 94 4.01 -28.56 -12.31
N LYS A 95 5.32 -28.55 -12.03
CA LYS A 95 5.86 -28.25 -10.69
C LYS A 95 5.61 -26.78 -10.33
N PHE A 96 5.90 -25.88 -11.25
CA PHE A 96 5.68 -24.44 -11.07
C PHE A 96 4.20 -24.11 -10.87
N LYS A 97 3.31 -24.71 -11.68
CA LYS A 97 1.85 -24.54 -11.50
C LYS A 97 1.38 -24.95 -10.10
N LYS A 98 1.84 -26.11 -9.60
CA LYS A 98 1.51 -26.56 -8.23
C LYS A 98 2.03 -25.61 -7.16
N TRP A 99 3.24 -25.07 -7.35
CA TRP A 99 3.81 -24.07 -6.45
C TRP A 99 2.98 -22.78 -6.44
N VAL A 100 2.61 -22.27 -7.61
CA VAL A 100 1.73 -21.09 -7.73
C VAL A 100 0.37 -21.34 -7.06
N ASP A 101 -0.24 -22.51 -7.26
CA ASP A 101 -1.52 -22.86 -6.64
C ASP A 101 -1.43 -22.90 -5.10
N GLN A 102 -0.30 -23.36 -4.54
CA GLN A 102 -0.05 -23.35 -3.09
C GLN A 102 0.20 -21.93 -2.59
N TRP A 103 0.98 -21.15 -3.32
CA TRP A 103 1.30 -19.76 -3.01
C TRP A 103 0.06 -18.86 -3.03
N GLN A 104 -0.86 -19.07 -3.98
CA GLN A 104 -2.13 -18.34 -4.03
C GLN A 104 -3.01 -18.59 -2.79
N LYS A 105 -2.90 -19.77 -2.16
CA LYS A 105 -3.66 -20.12 -0.94
C LYS A 105 -3.14 -19.48 0.35
N LEU A 106 -1.97 -18.84 0.32
CA LEU A 106 -1.45 -18.10 1.47
C LEU A 106 -2.37 -16.93 1.84
N PRO A 107 -2.43 -16.51 3.11
CA PRO A 107 -3.24 -15.36 3.53
C PRO A 107 -2.85 -14.10 2.76
N TYR A 108 -3.84 -13.25 2.47
CA TYR A 108 -3.58 -11.92 1.93
C TYR A 108 -3.11 -10.97 3.05
N ILE A 109 -2.02 -10.24 2.83
CA ILE A 109 -1.52 -9.18 3.71
C ILE A 109 -1.66 -7.87 2.95
N SER A 110 -2.40 -6.92 3.51
CA SER A 110 -2.63 -5.64 2.85
C SER A 110 -1.33 -4.82 2.77
N PRO A 111 -1.09 -4.07 1.68
CA PRO A 111 0.00 -3.09 1.62
C PRO A 111 -0.06 -2.03 2.74
N TYR A 112 -1.26 -1.81 3.27
CA TYR A 112 -1.54 -0.87 4.34
C TYR A 112 -1.34 -1.48 5.74
N GLU A 113 -1.19 -2.81 5.83
CA GLU A 113 -0.79 -3.43 7.07
C GLU A 113 0.65 -3.04 7.45
N ASN A 114 0.94 -3.17 8.74
CA ASN A 114 2.18 -2.69 9.31
C ASN A 114 3.38 -3.36 8.60
N ALA A 115 4.28 -2.55 8.02
CA ALA A 115 5.48 -3.03 7.33
C ALA A 115 6.50 -3.68 8.29
N LEU A 116 6.20 -3.66 9.59
CA LEU A 116 6.94 -4.32 10.65
C LEU A 116 6.54 -5.78 10.85
N GLN A 117 5.67 -6.36 10.00
CA GLN A 117 5.43 -7.80 10.05
C GLN A 117 6.78 -8.51 9.89
N PRO A 118 7.23 -9.28 10.90
CA PRO A 118 8.56 -9.89 10.92
C PRO A 118 8.54 -11.10 10.01
N PHE A 119 8.38 -10.88 8.70
CA PHE A 119 8.59 -11.93 7.74
C PHE A 119 10.07 -12.26 7.74
N SER A 120 10.39 -13.54 7.86
CA SER A 120 11.75 -13.98 7.55
C SER A 120 12.01 -13.66 6.08
N ALA A 121 13.18 -13.12 5.74
CA ALA A 121 13.51 -12.65 4.39
C ALA A 121 13.45 -13.73 3.28
N LYS A 122 13.12 -14.99 3.63
CA LYS A 122 12.99 -16.14 2.72
C LYS A 122 11.62 -16.83 2.81
N SER A 123 10.63 -16.16 3.40
CA SER A 123 9.28 -16.71 3.55
C SER A 123 8.48 -16.56 2.27
N ASP A 124 7.67 -17.55 1.91
CA ASP A 124 6.73 -17.45 0.78
C ASP A 124 5.75 -16.26 0.96
N GLU A 125 5.46 -15.86 2.21
CA GLU A 125 4.69 -14.67 2.54
C GLU A 125 5.41 -13.36 2.18
N ALA A 126 6.74 -13.31 2.35
CA ALA A 126 7.54 -12.15 1.98
C ALA A 126 7.59 -11.98 0.46
N ASP A 127 7.77 -13.09 -0.28
CA ASP A 127 7.72 -13.11 -1.74
C ASP A 127 6.31 -12.72 -2.24
N LYS A 128 5.27 -13.17 -1.55
CA LYS A 128 3.89 -12.77 -1.84
C LYS A 128 3.67 -11.28 -1.67
N TRP A 129 4.18 -10.71 -0.58
CA TRP A 129 4.10 -9.29 -0.31
C TRP A 129 4.88 -8.45 -1.34
N ALA A 130 6.07 -8.88 -1.72
CA ALA A 130 6.88 -8.24 -2.76
C ALA A 130 6.18 -8.26 -4.14
N CYS A 131 5.57 -9.38 -4.50
CA CYS A 131 4.84 -9.54 -5.76
C CYS A 131 3.60 -8.62 -5.83
N TRP A 132 2.91 -8.40 -4.71
CA TRP A 132 1.83 -7.41 -4.64
C TRP A 132 2.34 -5.97 -4.80
N GLY A 133 3.52 -5.66 -4.25
CA GLY A 133 4.20 -4.39 -4.49
C GLY A 133 4.39 -4.12 -5.98
N ALA A 134 4.92 -5.10 -6.71
CA ALA A 134 5.13 -4.99 -8.16
C ALA A 134 3.83 -4.93 -8.97
N SER A 135 2.76 -5.60 -8.51
CA SER A 135 1.45 -5.53 -9.17
C SER A 135 0.81 -4.14 -9.05
N ARG A 136 1.16 -3.35 -8.03
CA ARG A 136 0.72 -1.96 -7.89
C ARG A 136 1.30 -1.08 -9.00
N ASP A 137 2.57 -1.27 -9.33
CA ASP A 137 3.23 -0.52 -10.40
C ASP A 137 2.67 -0.87 -11.79
N SER A 138 2.28 -2.14 -11.99
CA SER A 138 1.64 -2.58 -13.23
C SER A 138 0.21 -2.03 -13.41
N LEU A 139 -0.56 -1.89 -12.32
CA LEU A 139 -1.92 -1.30 -12.37
C LEU A 139 -1.89 0.22 -12.60
N SER A 140 -0.84 0.91 -12.14
CA SER A 140 -0.62 2.32 -12.46
C SER A 140 -0.39 2.54 -13.95
N SER A 141 0.35 1.63 -14.61
CA SER A 141 0.64 1.73 -16.04
C SER A 141 -0.56 1.48 -16.97
N CYS A 142 -1.69 0.97 -16.45
CA CYS A 142 -2.89 0.73 -17.25
C CYS A 142 -3.90 1.90 -17.21
N SER A 143 -3.57 3.04 -16.58
CA SER A 143 -4.46 4.21 -16.49
C SER A 143 -4.04 5.38 -17.39
N GLU A 144 -3.01 5.21 -18.22
CA GLU A 144 -2.52 6.21 -19.19
C GLU A 144 -2.54 5.66 -20.62
N GLU A 145 -3.68 5.13 -21.05
CA GLU A 145 -4.01 5.02 -22.49
C GLU A 145 -5.51 5.25 -22.65
N ASP A 146 -5.92 6.52 -22.80
CA ASP A 146 -7.07 7.00 -23.58
C ASP A 146 -7.00 8.53 -23.79
#